data_AF-A0A2D6XEG9-F1
#
_entry.id   AF-A0A2D6XEG9-F1
#
_cell.length_a   1.000
_cell.length_b   1.000
_cell.length_c   1.000
_cell.angle_alpha   90.00
_cell.angle_beta   90.00
_cell.angle_gamma   90.00
#
_symmetry.space_group_name_H-M   'P 1'
#
loop_
_entity.id
_entity.type
_entity.pdbx_description
1 polymer ?
#
loop_
_entity_poly.entity_id
_entity_poly.type
_entity_poly.pdbx_seq_one_letter_code
_entity_poly.pdbx_strand_id
1 'polypeptide(L)'
;MQKPVKRVSRVMTAREKKALGELDERTRKKRIHQENFLRGLKETGTIRNGLNKAGVTRQTYYEWMEGDPEFPDRVLDARQEFAEALEEVVVGIVMDPEMVKKVPILAITLLNANLPNKYRPTAIVQDETARDLLREWRKAAKEQPVEVRKAASGLDVPVEQQIDEILRKKQG
;
A
#
# COMPACT_ATOMS: atom_id res chain seq x y z
N MET A 1 9.91 -33.53 -50.54
CA MET A 1 8.61 -32.96 -50.97
C MET A 1 7.56 -33.23 -49.90
N GLN A 2 7.20 -32.25 -49.08
CA GLN A 2 6.06 -32.36 -48.14
C GLN A 2 4.78 -31.92 -48.85
N LYS A 3 3.73 -32.75 -48.80
CA LYS A 3 2.42 -32.43 -49.37
C LYS A 3 1.69 -31.43 -48.46
N PRO A 4 0.99 -30.43 -49.01
CA PRO A 4 0.27 -29.44 -48.23
C PRO A 4 -0.93 -30.08 -47.52
N VAL A 5 -0.98 -29.95 -46.20
CA VAL A 5 -2.15 -30.35 -45.39
C VAL A 5 -3.28 -29.38 -45.68
N LYS A 6 -4.32 -29.84 -46.38
CA LYS A 6 -5.53 -29.04 -46.64
C LYS A 6 -6.21 -28.73 -45.30
N ARG A 7 -6.21 -27.46 -44.92
CA ARG A 7 -6.94 -26.96 -43.75
C ARG A 7 -8.43 -27.02 -44.08
N VAL A 8 -9.13 -28.05 -43.57
CA VAL A 8 -10.58 -28.19 -43.75
C VAL A 8 -11.26 -27.16 -42.86
N SER A 9 -11.74 -26.06 -43.44
CA SER A 9 -12.60 -25.09 -42.75
C SER A 9 -13.97 -25.73 -42.51
N ARG A 10 -14.21 -26.24 -41.29
CA ARG A 10 -15.52 -26.72 -40.87
C ARG A 10 -16.51 -25.54 -40.82
N VAL A 11 -17.59 -25.63 -41.59
CA VAL A 11 -18.70 -24.68 -41.52
C VAL A 11 -19.53 -24.98 -40.27
N MET A 12 -19.69 -23.99 -39.39
CA MET A 12 -20.50 -24.11 -38.19
C MET A 12 -21.98 -24.35 -38.54
N THR A 13 -22.60 -25.27 -37.81
CA THR A 13 -24.03 -25.54 -37.88
C THR A 13 -24.86 -24.36 -37.35
N ALA A 14 -26.13 -24.26 -37.75
CA ALA A 14 -27.03 -23.22 -37.25
C ALA A 14 -27.17 -23.26 -35.71
N ARG A 15 -27.09 -24.45 -35.12
CA ARG A 15 -27.14 -24.65 -33.65
C ARG A 15 -25.91 -24.09 -32.95
N GLU A 16 -24.72 -24.31 -33.50
CA GLU A 16 -23.46 -23.77 -32.96
C GLU A 16 -23.44 -22.23 -33.05
N LYS A 17 -23.88 -21.66 -34.18
CA LYS A 17 -23.99 -20.20 -34.34
C LYS A 17 -24.95 -19.57 -33.33
N LYS A 18 -26.10 -20.21 -33.10
CA LYS A 18 -27.08 -19.76 -32.09
C LYS A 18 -26.49 -19.81 -30.68
N ALA A 19 -25.85 -20.92 -30.29
CA ALA A 19 -25.23 -21.06 -28.97
C ALA A 19 -24.12 -20.01 -28.73
N LEU A 20 -23.33 -19.70 -29.76
CA LEU A 20 -22.31 -18.66 -29.68
C LEU A 20 -22.93 -17.27 -29.43
N GLY A 21 -24.01 -16.94 -30.13
CA GLY A 21 -24.73 -15.67 -29.90
C GLY A 21 -25.36 -15.57 -28.51
N GLU A 22 -25.90 -16.67 -27.98
CA GLU A 22 -26.42 -16.71 -26.61
C GLU A 22 -25.33 -16.56 -25.55
N LEU A 23 -24.14 -17.12 -25.78
CA LEU A 23 -22.99 -16.99 -24.90
C LEU A 23 -22.49 -15.53 -24.86
N ASP A 24 -22.41 -14.89 -26.02
CA ASP A 24 -22.00 -13.49 -26.14
C ASP A 24 -22.96 -12.55 -25.38
N GLU A 25 -24.27 -12.74 -25.57
CA GLU A 25 -25.28 -11.93 -24.87
C GLU A 25 -25.23 -12.13 -23.34
N ARG A 26 -25.02 -13.36 -22.85
CA ARG A 26 -24.84 -13.62 -21.41
C ARG A 26 -23.60 -12.90 -20.86
N THR A 27 -22.50 -12.95 -21.61
CA THR A 27 -21.24 -12.30 -21.23
C THR A 27 -21.40 -10.78 -21.18
N ARG A 28 -22.08 -10.21 -22.16
CA ARG A 28 -22.41 -8.78 -22.21
C ARG A 28 -23.25 -8.35 -21.01
N LYS A 29 -24.34 -9.08 -20.72
CA LYS A 29 -25.19 -8.79 -19.54
C LYS A 29 -24.40 -8.84 -18.24
N LYS A 30 -23.58 -9.89 -18.06
CA LYS A 30 -22.67 -10.00 -16.92
C LYS A 30 -21.79 -8.76 -16.77
N ARG A 31 -21.14 -8.30 -17.85
CA ARG A 31 -20.29 -7.10 -17.82
C ARG A 31 -21.06 -5.84 -17.43
N ILE A 32 -22.28 -5.63 -17.94
CA ILE A 32 -23.13 -4.49 -17.56
C ILE A 32 -23.44 -4.51 -16.05
N HIS A 33 -23.81 -5.66 -15.50
CA HIS A 33 -24.08 -5.76 -14.06
C HIS A 33 -22.81 -5.53 -13.22
N GLN A 34 -21.66 -6.06 -13.66
CA GLN A 34 -20.37 -5.79 -13.02
C GLN A 34 -20.02 -4.29 -13.03
N GLU A 35 -20.21 -3.60 -14.16
CA GLU A 35 -19.95 -2.15 -14.28
C GLU A 35 -20.87 -1.33 -13.36
N ASN A 36 -22.15 -1.70 -13.30
CA ASN A 36 -23.11 -1.08 -12.39
C ASN A 36 -22.71 -1.29 -10.92
N PHE A 37 -22.24 -2.49 -10.59
CA PHE A 37 -21.74 -2.82 -9.27
C PHE A 37 -20.53 -1.97 -8.90
N LEU A 38 -19.51 -1.93 -9.78
CA LEU A 38 -18.28 -1.18 -9.56
C LEU A 38 -18.56 0.32 -9.39
N ARG A 39 -19.47 0.87 -10.19
CA ARG A 39 -19.91 2.26 -10.03
C ARG A 39 -20.52 2.54 -8.66
N GLY A 40 -21.41 1.67 -8.16
CA GLY A 40 -21.99 1.83 -6.82
C GLY A 40 -20.95 1.66 -5.70
N LEU A 41 -19.93 0.84 -5.94
CA LEU A 41 -18.82 0.65 -5.03
C LEU A 41 -17.92 1.90 -4.98
N LYS A 42 -17.56 2.49 -6.13
CA LYS A 42 -16.78 3.73 -6.21
C LYS A 42 -17.45 4.89 -5.48
N GLU A 43 -18.77 4.99 -5.57
CA GLU A 43 -19.53 6.08 -4.95
C GLU A 43 -19.64 5.97 -3.42
N THR A 44 -19.62 4.75 -2.86
CA THR A 44 -20.03 4.56 -1.47
C THR A 44 -19.12 3.65 -0.63
N GLY A 45 -18.19 2.96 -1.26
CA GLY A 45 -17.29 2.00 -0.62
C GLY A 45 -17.96 0.71 -0.14
N THR A 46 -19.29 0.57 -0.30
CA THR A 46 -20.03 -0.58 0.23
C THR A 46 -20.45 -1.58 -0.86
N ILE A 47 -20.23 -2.86 -0.57
CA ILE A 47 -20.70 -3.96 -1.43
C ILE A 47 -22.24 -3.90 -1.57
N ARG A 48 -22.97 -3.56 -0.49
CA ARG A 48 -24.44 -3.50 -0.52
C ARG A 48 -24.97 -2.52 -1.56
N ASN A 49 -24.42 -1.31 -1.64
CA ASN A 49 -24.86 -0.35 -2.64
C ASN A 49 -24.46 -0.77 -4.06
N GLY A 50 -23.27 -1.37 -4.23
CA GLY A 50 -22.89 -1.99 -5.50
C GLY A 50 -23.91 -3.03 -5.97
N LEU A 51 -24.31 -3.95 -5.08
CA LEU A 51 -25.31 -4.99 -5.37
C LEU A 51 -26.66 -4.38 -5.76
N ASN A 52 -27.14 -3.40 -4.98
CA ASN A 52 -28.39 -2.70 -5.26
C ASN A 52 -28.35 -2.01 -6.63
N LYS A 53 -27.25 -1.33 -6.97
CA LYS A 53 -27.09 -0.62 -8.24
C LYS A 53 -26.99 -1.57 -9.44
N ALA A 54 -26.39 -2.74 -9.24
CA ALA A 54 -26.30 -3.79 -10.25
C ALA A 54 -27.59 -4.60 -10.41
N GLY A 55 -28.49 -4.58 -9.43
CA GLY A 55 -29.70 -5.40 -9.43
C GLY A 55 -29.39 -6.90 -9.30
N VAL A 56 -28.32 -7.26 -8.57
CA VAL A 56 -27.88 -8.65 -8.40
C VAL A 56 -27.76 -9.03 -6.93
N THR A 57 -27.73 -10.33 -6.67
CA THR A 57 -27.56 -10.87 -5.33
C THR A 57 -26.10 -10.92 -4.90
N ARG A 58 -25.86 -11.07 -3.60
CA ARG A 58 -24.52 -11.28 -3.07
C ARG A 58 -23.86 -12.57 -3.57
N GLN A 59 -24.66 -13.60 -3.87
CA GLN A 59 -24.16 -14.86 -4.43
C GLN A 59 -23.51 -14.61 -5.81
N THR A 60 -24.17 -13.83 -6.66
CA THR A 60 -23.67 -13.45 -7.98
C THR A 60 -22.33 -12.71 -7.90
N TYR A 61 -22.14 -11.88 -6.88
CA TYR A 61 -20.84 -11.25 -6.62
C TYR A 61 -19.74 -12.27 -6.35
N TYR A 62 -19.99 -13.29 -5.51
CA TYR A 62 -19.00 -14.33 -5.23
C TYR A 62 -18.69 -15.18 -6.47
N GLU A 63 -19.71 -15.52 -7.26
CA GLU A 63 -19.52 -16.20 -8.54
C GLU A 63 -18.61 -15.41 -9.49
N TRP A 64 -18.72 -14.07 -9.50
CA TRP A 64 -17.79 -13.24 -10.27
C TRP A 64 -16.39 -13.19 -9.67
N MET A 65 -16.26 -13.12 -8.35
CA MET A 65 -14.96 -13.14 -7.68
C MET A 65 -14.18 -14.44 -7.96
N GLU A 66 -14.87 -15.57 -8.10
CA GLU A 66 -14.24 -16.88 -8.37
C GLU A 66 -14.12 -17.17 -9.87
N GLY A 67 -15.13 -16.81 -10.67
CA GLY A 67 -15.23 -17.18 -12.08
C GLY A 67 -14.77 -16.12 -13.09
N ASP A 68 -14.39 -14.93 -12.64
CA ASP A 68 -13.85 -13.85 -13.49
C ASP A 68 -12.51 -13.36 -12.94
N PRO A 69 -11.37 -13.82 -13.50
CA PRO A 69 -10.05 -13.52 -12.96
C PRO A 69 -9.73 -12.02 -12.85
N GLU A 70 -10.31 -11.18 -13.71
CA GLU A 70 -10.05 -9.74 -13.74
C GLU A 70 -10.97 -8.96 -12.79
N PHE A 71 -12.08 -9.56 -12.36
CA PHE A 71 -13.07 -8.84 -11.57
C PHE A 71 -12.57 -8.46 -10.16
N PRO A 72 -11.83 -9.31 -9.43
CA PRO A 72 -11.23 -8.93 -8.15
C PRO A 72 -10.36 -7.68 -8.23
N ASP A 73 -9.51 -7.57 -9.26
CA ASP A 73 -8.63 -6.41 -9.45
C ASP A 73 -9.43 -5.14 -9.69
N ARG A 74 -10.45 -5.21 -10.57
CA ARG A 74 -11.38 -4.08 -10.81
C ARG A 74 -12.13 -3.66 -9.54
N VAL A 75 -12.42 -4.59 -8.64
CA VAL A 75 -13.03 -4.31 -7.33
C VAL A 75 -12.05 -3.58 -6.41
N LEU A 76 -10.76 -3.93 -6.44
CA LEU A 76 -9.72 -3.23 -5.70
C LEU A 76 -9.56 -1.80 -6.23
N ASP A 77 -9.49 -1.62 -7.54
CA ASP A 77 -9.42 -0.29 -8.17
C ASP A 77 -10.62 0.57 -7.77
N ALA A 78 -11.83 0.02 -7.84
CA ALA A 78 -13.05 0.73 -7.42
C ALA A 78 -13.04 1.11 -5.93
N ARG A 79 -12.44 0.31 -5.06
CA ARG A 79 -12.28 0.66 -3.64
C ARG A 79 -11.24 1.75 -3.43
N GLN A 80 -10.16 1.73 -4.21
CA GLN A 80 -9.13 2.75 -4.17
C GLN A 80 -9.69 4.10 -4.61
N GLU A 81 -10.46 4.14 -5.69
CA GLU A 81 -11.15 5.37 -6.14
C GLU A 81 -12.10 5.92 -5.07
N PHE A 82 -12.88 5.06 -4.40
CA PHE A 82 -13.70 5.49 -3.26
C PHE A 82 -12.85 6.07 -2.13
N ALA A 83 -11.73 5.43 -1.81
CA ALA A 83 -10.85 5.84 -0.74
C ALA A 83 -10.21 7.21 -1.00
N GLU A 84 -9.84 7.51 -2.26
CA GLU A 84 -9.34 8.80 -2.69
C GLU A 84 -10.41 9.89 -2.62
N ALA A 85 -11.63 9.61 -3.08
CA ALA A 85 -12.75 10.54 -2.95
C ALA A 85 -13.09 10.83 -1.47
N LEU A 86 -13.02 9.82 -0.61
CA LEU A 86 -13.18 9.98 0.83
C LEU A 86 -12.07 10.86 1.44
N GLU A 87 -10.83 10.70 1.00
CA GLU A 87 -9.71 11.55 1.42
C GLU A 87 -9.98 13.02 1.09
N GLU A 88 -10.42 13.32 -0.14
CA GLU A 88 -10.76 14.68 -0.56
C GLU A 88 -11.83 15.31 0.34
N VAL A 89 -12.89 14.56 0.66
CA VAL A 89 -13.95 15.01 1.59
C VAL A 89 -13.38 15.30 2.97
N VAL A 90 -12.51 14.44 3.50
CA VAL A 90 -11.91 14.63 4.83
C VAL A 90 -10.96 15.83 4.83
N VAL A 91 -10.18 16.04 3.78
CA VAL A 91 -9.33 17.23 3.63
C VAL A 91 -10.19 18.50 3.65
N GLY A 92 -11.33 18.50 2.95
CA GLY A 92 -12.30 19.60 2.99
C GLY A 92 -12.81 19.88 4.40
N ILE A 93 -13.13 18.84 5.17
CA ILE A 93 -13.54 18.98 6.60
C ILE A 93 -12.41 19.61 7.42
N VAL A 94 -11.16 19.20 7.21
CA VAL A 94 -9.98 19.70 7.94
C VAL A 94 -9.73 21.19 7.69
N MET A 95 -10.02 21.66 6.48
CA MET A 95 -9.85 23.07 6.11
C MET A 95 -10.98 23.98 6.61
N ASP A 96 -12.09 23.42 7.09
CA ASP A 96 -13.22 24.16 7.66
C ASP A 96 -13.19 24.16 9.20
N PRO A 97 -12.91 25.31 9.86
CA PRO A 97 -12.79 25.40 11.31
C PRO A 97 -14.04 24.98 12.11
N GLU A 98 -15.24 25.05 11.53
CA GLU A 98 -16.46 24.61 12.20
C GLU A 98 -16.68 23.10 12.10
N MET A 99 -16.34 22.52 10.95
CA MET A 99 -16.54 21.09 10.69
C MET A 99 -15.49 20.23 11.38
N VAL A 100 -14.23 20.72 11.47
CA VAL A 100 -13.16 20.06 12.24
C VAL A 100 -13.56 19.75 13.68
N LYS A 101 -14.33 20.63 14.32
CA LYS A 101 -14.74 20.43 15.71
C LYS A 101 -15.79 19.32 15.86
N LYS A 102 -16.55 19.02 14.81
CA LYS A 102 -17.72 18.13 14.86
C LYS A 102 -17.43 16.71 14.38
N VAL A 103 -16.55 16.53 13.38
CA VAL A 103 -16.36 15.25 12.68
C VAL A 103 -14.94 14.63 12.78
N PRO A 104 -14.02 15.05 13.68
CA PRO A 104 -12.60 14.71 13.51
C PRO A 104 -12.31 13.21 13.69
N ILE A 105 -12.92 12.57 14.68
CA ILE A 105 -12.66 11.15 14.98
C ILE A 105 -13.24 10.23 13.90
N LEU A 106 -14.45 10.52 13.41
CA LEU A 106 -15.09 9.71 12.37
C LEU A 106 -14.30 9.80 11.06
N ALA A 107 -13.83 10.99 10.69
CA ALA A 107 -12.98 11.21 9.52
C ALA A 107 -11.67 10.41 9.61
N ILE A 108 -10.95 10.51 10.74
CA ILE A 108 -9.71 9.75 10.98
C ILE A 108 -9.98 8.24 10.96
N THR A 109 -11.09 7.79 11.56
CA THR A 109 -11.45 6.37 11.61
C THR A 109 -11.73 5.82 10.21
N LEU A 110 -12.45 6.58 9.38
CA LEU A 110 -12.75 6.20 8.00
C LEU A 110 -11.48 6.14 7.13
N LEU A 111 -10.56 7.09 7.28
CA LEU A 111 -9.26 7.05 6.58
C LEU A 111 -8.41 5.85 7.02
N ASN A 112 -8.34 5.57 8.32
CA ASN A 112 -7.61 4.42 8.85
C ASN A 112 -8.18 3.08 8.38
N ALA A 113 -9.48 3.02 8.08
CA ALA A 113 -10.14 1.82 7.59
C ALA A 113 -9.91 1.60 6.08
N ASN A 114 -9.92 2.67 5.27
CA ASN A 114 -9.86 2.57 3.80
C ASN A 114 -8.44 2.77 3.24
N LEU A 115 -7.58 3.53 3.91
CA LEU A 115 -6.20 3.82 3.52
C LEU A 115 -5.23 3.52 4.68
N PRO A 116 -5.21 2.28 5.22
CA PRO A 116 -4.45 1.96 6.42
C PRO A 116 -2.95 2.17 6.24
N ASN A 117 -2.39 1.87 5.06
CA ASN A 117 -0.96 2.02 4.78
C ASN A 117 -0.50 3.48 4.83
N LYS A 118 -1.42 4.44 4.63
CA LYS A 118 -1.13 5.88 4.60
C LYS A 118 -1.43 6.54 5.94
N TYR A 119 -2.50 6.13 6.63
CA TYR A 119 -2.99 6.85 7.83
C TYR A 119 -2.87 6.10 9.14
N ARG A 120 -2.74 4.75 9.15
CA ARG A 120 -2.56 4.06 10.43
C ARG A 120 -1.24 4.51 11.06
N PRO A 121 -1.26 4.93 12.33
CA PRO A 121 -0.03 5.23 13.05
C PRO A 121 0.90 4.02 13.02
N THR A 122 2.09 4.19 12.45
CA THR A 122 3.14 3.19 12.60
C THR A 122 3.64 3.34 14.02
N ALA A 123 3.35 2.35 14.88
CA ALA A 123 3.97 2.29 16.18
C ALA A 123 5.47 2.08 15.95
N ILE A 124 6.25 3.16 16.05
CA ILE A 124 7.69 3.04 16.21
C ILE A 124 7.85 2.39 17.57
N VAL A 125 8.07 1.07 17.57
CA VAL A 125 8.59 0.37 18.73
C VAL A 125 9.92 1.05 19.03
N GLN A 126 9.92 1.97 19.98
CA GLN A 126 11.16 2.45 20.56
C GLN A 126 11.73 1.22 21.25
N ASP A 127 12.70 0.57 20.60
CA ASP A 127 13.36 -0.60 21.15
C ASP A 127 14.04 -0.18 22.46
N GLU A 128 13.35 -0.42 23.57
CA GLU A 128 13.87 -0.16 24.92
C GLU A 128 15.19 -0.92 25.11
N THR A 129 15.31 -2.09 24.47
CA THR A 129 16.54 -2.88 24.38
C THR A 129 17.70 -2.08 23.78
N ALA A 130 17.50 -1.36 22.69
CA ALA A 130 18.56 -0.56 22.07
C ALA A 130 18.99 0.62 22.98
N ARG A 131 18.05 1.24 23.69
CA ARG A 131 18.37 2.27 24.69
C ARG A 131 19.12 1.69 25.88
N ASP A 132 18.71 0.53 26.36
CA ASP A 132 19.34 -0.14 27.50
C ASP A 132 20.72 -0.66 27.14
N LEU A 133 20.91 -1.21 25.94
CA LEU A 133 22.22 -1.59 25.40
C LEU A 133 23.15 -0.39 25.27
N LEU A 134 22.67 0.75 24.75
CA LEU A 134 23.46 1.98 24.67
C LEU A 134 23.80 2.54 26.06
N ARG A 135 22.92 2.36 27.04
CA ARG A 135 23.13 2.78 28.43
C ARG A 135 24.18 1.91 29.12
N GLU A 136 24.09 0.59 28.95
CA GLU A 136 25.07 -0.37 29.46
C GLU A 136 26.42 -0.20 28.77
N TRP A 137 26.46 0.06 27.46
CA TRP A 137 27.70 0.38 26.75
C TRP A 137 28.34 1.68 27.25
N ARG A 138 27.55 2.72 27.55
CA ARG A 138 28.08 3.95 28.16
C ARG A 138 28.60 3.72 29.57
N LYS A 139 27.94 2.88 30.38
CA LYS A 139 28.42 2.52 31.72
C LYS A 139 29.73 1.73 31.64
N ALA A 140 29.80 0.72 30.77
CA ALA A 140 31.00 -0.06 30.53
C ALA A 140 32.17 0.81 30.06
N ALA A 141 31.93 1.74 29.13
CA ALA A 141 32.92 2.74 28.71
C ALA A 141 33.31 3.70 29.87
N LYS A 142 32.40 3.91 30.83
CA LYS A 142 32.65 4.77 31.99
C LYS A 142 33.43 4.06 33.11
N GLU A 143 33.40 2.74 33.15
CA GLU A 143 34.07 1.89 34.15
C GLU A 143 35.45 1.41 33.69
N GLN A 144 35.83 1.65 32.44
CA GLN A 144 37.20 1.39 32.00
C GLN A 144 38.22 2.20 32.82
N PRO A 145 39.33 1.57 33.26
CA PRO A 145 40.37 2.24 34.05
C PRO A 145 40.94 3.43 33.27
N VAL A 146 41.30 4.49 34.01
CA VAL A 146 41.72 5.80 33.48
C VAL A 146 42.87 5.70 32.46
N GLU A 147 43.70 4.66 32.57
CA GLU A 147 44.80 4.37 31.64
C GLU A 147 44.32 3.99 30.22
N VAL A 148 43.24 3.21 30.09
CA VAL A 148 42.67 2.81 28.79
C VAL A 148 41.92 3.99 28.14
N ARG A 149 41.29 4.85 28.97
CA ARG A 149 40.62 6.07 28.50
C ARG A 149 41.59 7.10 27.95
N LYS A 150 42.76 7.27 28.59
CA LYS A 150 43.84 8.14 28.10
C LYS A 150 44.48 7.63 26.79
N ALA A 151 44.52 6.31 26.59
CA ALA A 151 44.99 5.72 25.33
C ALA A 151 43.98 5.93 24.18
N ALA A 152 42.68 5.93 24.47
CA ALA A 152 41.62 6.18 23.48
C ALA A 152 41.40 7.67 23.16
N SER A 153 41.72 8.59 24.09
CA SER A 153 41.57 10.04 23.92
C SER A 153 42.77 10.71 23.25
N GLY A 154 43.59 9.98 22.49
CA GLY A 154 44.78 10.50 21.79
C GLY A 154 44.51 11.52 20.67
N LEU A 155 43.36 12.21 20.69
CA LEU A 155 42.95 13.23 19.73
C LEU A 155 42.90 14.65 20.32
N ASP A 156 43.21 14.85 21.60
CA ASP A 156 43.22 16.19 22.23
C ASP A 156 44.63 16.78 22.39
N VAL A 157 45.51 16.55 21.41
CA VAL A 157 46.70 17.40 21.24
C VAL A 157 46.41 18.30 20.04
N PRO A 158 46.27 19.62 20.23
CA PRO A 158 46.07 20.56 19.13
C PRO A 158 47.13 20.34 18.05
N VAL A 159 46.73 20.29 16.78
CA VAL A 159 47.59 19.96 15.64
C VAL A 159 48.85 20.84 15.61
N GLU A 160 48.77 22.06 16.13
CA GLU A 160 49.92 22.96 16.22
C GLU A 160 51.05 22.42 17.09
N GLN A 161 50.73 21.73 18.20
CA GLN A 161 51.74 21.16 19.10
C GLN A 161 52.43 19.92 18.49
N GLN A 162 51.71 19.17 17.65
CA GLN A 162 52.28 18.02 16.94
C GLN A 162 53.26 18.47 15.85
N ILE A 163 52.98 19.61 15.19
CA ILE A 163 53.85 20.18 14.14
C ILE A 163 55.16 20.68 14.74
N ASP A 164 55.11 21.40 15.87
CA ASP A 164 56.30 21.92 16.53
C ASP A 164 57.24 20.81 17.02
N GLU A 165 56.69 19.70 17.51
CA GLU A 165 57.47 18.54 17.96
C GLU A 165 58.17 17.82 16.79
N ILE A 166 57.50 17.73 15.63
CA ILE A 166 58.06 17.15 14.41
C ILE A 166 59.17 18.04 13.82
N LEU A 167 59.00 19.36 13.84
CA LEU A 167 60.01 20.32 13.37
C LEU A 167 61.25 20.31 14.28
N ARG A 168 61.05 20.19 15.60
CA ARG A 168 62.13 20.12 16.58
C ARG A 168 62.93 18.82 16.48
N LYS A 169 62.30 17.69 16.15
CA LYS A 169 62.97 16.40 15.89
C LYS A 169 63.76 16.35 14.57
N LYS A 170 63.47 17.21 13.61
CA LYS A 170 64.19 17.27 12.31
C LYS A 170 65.39 18.21 12.30
N GLN A 171 65.56 19.03 13.34
CA GLN A 171 66.67 19.98 13.47
C GLN A 171 67.74 19.52 14.48
N GLY A 172 67.61 18.31 15.04
CA GLY A 172 68.60 17.66 15.89
C GLY A 172 69.25 16.47 15.20
#